data_AF-A0A1L5KIT2-F1
#
_entry.id   AF-A0A1L5KIT2-F1
#
_cell.length_a   1.000
_cell.length_b   1.000
_cell.length_c   1.000
_cell.angle_alpha   90.00
_cell.angle_beta   90.00
_cell.angle_gamma   90.00
#
_symmetry.space_group_name_H-M   'P 1'
#
loop_
_entity.id
_entity.type
_entity.pdbx_description
1 polymer ?
#
loop_
_entity_poly.entity_id
_entity_poly.type
_entity_poly.pdbx_seq_one_letter_code
_entity_poly.pdbx_strand_id
1 'polypeptide(L)'
;MREDRRKRYDDGFRREALGLIKAGVGYVSLARRLAMPAYTAKQWTMLYRSGGEESFMGAQGSRRYDWETKAAAARDHVDNGLTVTEVMAKYDVASVAPLRRWCREYRAVVWPSMTA
;
A
#
# COMPACT_ATOMS: atom_id res chain seq x y z
N MET A 1 -23.02 10.99 6.69
CA MET A 1 -21.96 10.87 5.67
C MET A 1 -20.87 9.94 6.20
N ARG A 2 -20.59 8.81 5.56
CA ARG A 2 -19.42 7.98 5.91
C ARG A 2 -18.20 8.60 5.21
N GLU A 3 -17.38 9.30 6.00
CA GLU A 3 -16.10 9.86 5.54
C GLU A 3 -15.29 8.76 4.84
N ASP A 4 -14.83 9.03 3.62
CA ASP A 4 -13.96 8.11 2.90
C ASP A 4 -12.66 7.95 3.71
N ARG A 5 -12.55 6.80 4.39
CA ARG A 5 -11.40 6.48 5.26
C ARG A 5 -10.07 6.52 4.50
N ARG A 6 -10.08 6.51 3.15
CA ARG A 6 -8.89 6.63 2.29
C ARG A 6 -8.22 8.01 2.37
N LYS A 7 -8.94 9.07 2.73
CA LYS A 7 -8.39 10.44 2.81
C LYS A 7 -7.79 10.80 4.17
N ARG A 8 -8.09 10.04 5.23
CA ARG A 8 -7.79 10.49 6.60
C ARG A 8 -6.29 10.55 6.91
N TYR A 9 -5.47 9.71 6.25
CA TYR A 9 -4.01 9.65 6.44
C TYR A 9 -3.29 9.53 5.09
N ASP A 10 -3.56 10.47 4.18
CA ASP A 10 -2.83 10.56 2.93
C ASP A 10 -1.32 10.78 3.15
N ASP A 11 -0.55 10.70 2.07
CA ASP A 11 0.90 10.85 2.13
C ASP A 11 1.32 12.26 2.62
N GLY A 12 0.49 13.29 2.39
CA GLY A 12 0.76 14.65 2.86
C GLY A 12 0.66 14.75 4.39
N PHE A 13 -0.45 14.28 4.94
CA PHE A 13 -0.68 14.21 6.39
C PHE A 13 0.36 13.34 7.09
N ARG A 14 0.78 12.24 6.46
CA ARG A 14 1.86 11.39 6.97
C ARG A 14 3.20 12.12 7.01
N ARG A 15 3.56 12.89 5.98
CA ARG A 15 4.80 13.69 6.00
C ARG A 15 4.79 14.74 7.11
N GLU A 16 3.65 15.39 7.36
CA GLU A 16 3.50 16.32 8.47
C GLU A 16 3.74 15.63 9.83
N ALA A 17 3.08 14.49 10.05
CA ALA A 17 3.25 13.70 11.26
C ALA A 17 4.67 13.18 11.45
N LEU A 18 5.32 12.75 10.36
CA LEU A 18 6.70 12.32 10.36
C LEU A 18 7.65 13.46 10.75
N GLY A 19 7.42 14.68 10.25
CA GLY A 19 8.19 15.86 10.64
C GLY A 19 8.13 16.11 12.14
N LEU A 20 6.94 16.01 12.74
CA LEU A 20 6.76 16.14 14.19
C LEU A 20 7.49 15.04 14.97
N ILE A 21 7.44 13.79 14.50
CA ILE A 21 8.13 12.66 15.13
C ILE A 21 9.65 12.83 15.04
N LYS A 22 10.20 13.25 13.89
CA LYS A 22 11.63 13.55 13.70
C LYS A 22 12.09 14.70 14.61
N ALA A 23 11.21 15.66 14.89
CA ALA A 23 11.44 16.73 15.85
C ALA A 23 11.32 16.28 17.34
N GLY A 24 11.15 14.98 17.60
CA GLY A 24 11.10 14.42 18.96
C GLY A 24 9.75 14.56 19.66
N VAL A 25 8.68 14.91 18.94
CA VAL A 25 7.34 15.04 19.53
C VAL A 25 6.81 13.66 19.95
N GLY A 26 6.52 13.50 21.24
CA GLY A 26 5.93 12.27 21.77
C GLY A 26 4.48 12.04 21.31
N TYR A 27 4.04 10.78 21.32
CA TYR A 27 2.76 10.36 20.73
C TYR A 27 1.52 11.07 21.31
N VAL A 28 1.52 11.45 22.59
CA VAL A 28 0.40 12.21 23.22
C VAL A 28 0.28 13.61 22.60
N SER A 29 1.41 14.29 22.43
CA SER A 29 1.47 15.61 21.81
C SER A 29 1.16 15.54 20.32
N LEU A 30 1.62 14.49 19.64
CA LEU A 30 1.28 14.21 18.23
C LEU A 30 -0.23 14.02 18.06
N ALA A 31 -0.86 13.21 18.91
CA ALA A 31 -2.30 12.95 18.89
C ALA A 31 -3.13 14.24 19.01
N ARG A 32 -2.73 15.12 19.95
CA ARG A 32 -3.38 16.42 20.15
C ARG A 32 -3.18 17.36 18.97
N ARG A 33 -1.96 17.50 18.46
CA ARG A 33 -1.63 18.42 17.36
C ARG A 33 -2.34 18.06 16.06
N LEU A 34 -2.48 16.76 15.80
CA LEU A 34 -3.08 16.25 14.56
C LEU A 34 -4.54 15.80 14.72
N ALA A 35 -5.17 16.09 15.86
CA ALA A 35 -6.54 15.67 16.19
C ALA A 35 -6.81 14.19 15.88
N MET A 36 -5.80 13.32 16.10
CA MET A 36 -5.87 11.90 15.77
C MET A 36 -5.98 11.04 17.04
N PRO A 37 -6.57 9.83 16.96
CA PRO A 37 -6.63 8.94 18.12
C PRO A 37 -5.25 8.63 18.69
N ALA A 38 -5.12 8.69 20.03
CA ALA A 38 -3.85 8.47 20.73
C ALA A 38 -3.24 7.10 20.44
N TYR A 39 -4.08 6.08 20.21
CA TYR A 39 -3.62 4.75 19.80
C TYR A 39 -2.89 4.80 18.45
N THR A 40 -3.44 5.51 17.45
CA THR A 40 -2.82 5.64 16.13
C THR A 40 -1.49 6.39 16.23
N ALA A 41 -1.45 7.51 16.98
CA ALA A 41 -0.22 8.24 17.22
C ALA A 41 0.86 7.37 17.90
N LYS A 42 0.45 6.53 18.88
CA LYS A 42 1.35 5.58 19.54
C LYS A 42 1.93 4.57 18.54
N GLN A 43 1.08 3.94 17.72
CA GLN A 43 1.51 3.00 16.68
C GLN A 43 2.49 3.65 15.71
N TRP A 44 2.21 4.87 15.29
CA TRP A 44 3.04 5.66 14.37
C TRP A 44 4.41 5.99 14.96
N THR A 45 4.48 6.43 16.22
CA THR A 45 5.75 6.64 16.91
C THR A 45 6.52 5.33 17.10
N MET A 46 5.85 4.23 17.43
CA MET A 46 6.50 2.92 17.58
C MET A 46 7.09 2.43 16.26
N LEU A 47 6.36 2.59 15.16
CA LEU A 47 6.79 2.17 13.83
C LEU A 47 8.02 2.95 13.33
N TYR A 48 8.04 4.26 13.57
CA TYR A 48 9.23 5.08 13.30
C TYR A 48 10.43 4.63 14.15
N ARG A 49 10.23 4.31 15.43
CA ARG A 49 11.31 3.83 16.30
C ARG A 49 11.86 2.47 15.87
N SER A 50 11.02 1.58 15.34
CA SER A 50 11.44 0.23 14.96
C SER A 50 12.09 0.17 13.57
N GLY A 51 11.68 1.03 12.63
CA GLY A 51 12.15 0.92 11.25
C GLY A 51 12.19 2.24 10.47
N GLY A 52 12.25 3.36 11.19
CA GLY A 52 12.51 4.68 10.62
C GLY A 52 11.41 5.20 9.69
N GLU A 53 11.81 6.14 8.85
CA GLU A 53 10.95 6.84 7.90
C GLU A 53 10.32 5.89 6.87
N GLU A 54 11.07 4.91 6.38
CA GLU A 54 10.57 3.92 5.42
C GLU A 54 9.42 3.08 6.00
N SER A 55 9.59 2.58 7.23
CA SER A 55 8.53 1.81 7.90
C SER A 55 7.30 2.67 8.19
N PHE A 56 7.52 3.93 8.59
CA PHE A 56 6.44 4.87 8.86
C PHE A 56 5.61 5.21 7.60
N MET A 57 6.30 5.50 6.48
CA MET A 57 5.66 5.84 5.21
C MET A 57 5.09 4.61 4.48
N GLY A 58 5.67 3.43 4.71
CA GLY A 58 5.26 2.13 4.17
C GLY A 58 4.13 1.44 4.94
N ALA A 59 3.63 2.04 6.03
CA ALA A 59 2.59 1.50 6.93
C ALA A 59 1.18 1.38 6.33
N GLN A 60 1.05 1.28 5.02
CA GLN A 60 -0.13 0.73 4.37
C GLN A 60 0.34 -0.62 3.82
N GLY A 61 0.08 -1.69 4.57
CA GLY A 61 0.69 -3.03 4.44
C GLY A 61 0.45 -3.80 3.15
N SER A 62 0.71 -3.19 2.00
CA SER A 62 0.95 -3.86 0.74
C SER A 62 2.20 -3.22 0.16
N ARG A 63 3.23 -4.02 -0.17
CA ARG A 63 4.24 -3.61 -1.15
C ARG A 63 3.51 -2.85 -2.27
N ARG A 64 3.86 -1.58 -2.48
CA ARG A 64 3.23 -0.77 -3.52
C ARG A 64 3.83 -1.20 -4.84
N TYR A 65 3.18 -2.16 -5.50
CA TYR A 65 3.49 -2.47 -6.90
C TYR A 65 3.01 -1.30 -7.77
N ASP A 66 3.86 -0.81 -8.65
CA ASP A 66 3.46 0.11 -9.71
C ASP A 66 2.44 -0.57 -10.66
N TRP A 67 1.77 0.22 -11.50
CA TRP A 67 0.73 -0.32 -12.38
C TRP A 67 1.33 -1.29 -13.42
N GLU A 68 2.56 -1.02 -13.87
CA GLU A 68 3.25 -1.75 -14.92
C GLU A 68 3.58 -3.17 -14.46
N THR A 69 4.09 -3.32 -13.23
CA THR A 69 4.33 -4.59 -12.56
C THR A 69 3.05 -5.40 -12.42
N LYS A 70 1.91 -4.76 -12.09
CA LYS A 70 0.61 -5.45 -11.98
C LYS A 70 0.15 -5.98 -13.34
N ALA A 71 0.26 -5.15 -14.38
CA ALA A 71 -0.16 -5.51 -15.73
C ALA A 71 0.74 -6.61 -16.32
N ALA A 72 2.06 -6.50 -16.15
CA ALA A 72 3.03 -7.49 -16.60
C ALA A 72 2.82 -8.84 -15.88
N ALA A 73 2.66 -8.83 -14.55
CA ALA A 73 2.38 -10.03 -13.78
C ALA A 73 1.07 -10.71 -14.18
N ALA A 74 0.02 -9.92 -14.44
CA ALA A 74 -1.26 -10.44 -14.91
C ALA A 74 -1.16 -11.02 -16.32
N ARG A 75 -0.52 -10.32 -17.25
CA ARG A 75 -0.28 -10.79 -18.63
C ARG A 75 0.51 -12.09 -18.65
N ASP A 76 1.58 -12.19 -17.86
CA ASP A 76 2.39 -13.39 -17.80
C ASP A 76 1.61 -14.61 -17.31
N HIS A 77 0.71 -14.42 -16.34
CA HIS A 77 -0.14 -15.50 -15.89
C HIS A 77 -1.26 -15.84 -16.89
N VAL A 78 -1.93 -14.82 -17.44
CA VAL A 78 -3.16 -14.98 -18.22
C VAL A 78 -2.88 -15.36 -19.68
N ASP A 79 -1.90 -14.71 -20.30
CA ASP A 79 -1.61 -14.86 -21.74
C ASP A 79 -0.41 -15.77 -21.98
N ASN A 80 0.64 -15.67 -21.14
CA ASN A 80 1.87 -16.45 -21.32
C ASN A 80 1.87 -17.78 -20.52
N GLY A 81 0.84 -18.03 -19.71
CA GLY A 81 0.64 -19.30 -19.01
C GLY A 81 1.58 -19.59 -17.84
N LEU A 82 2.30 -18.59 -17.32
CA LEU A 82 3.15 -18.78 -16.14
C LEU A 82 2.31 -19.18 -14.92
N THR A 83 2.84 -20.05 -14.07
CA THR A 83 2.20 -20.42 -12.80
C THR A 83 2.20 -19.23 -11.82
N VAL A 84 1.26 -19.25 -10.87
CA VAL A 84 1.19 -18.26 -9.78
C VAL A 84 2.53 -18.13 -9.05
N THR A 85 3.22 -19.25 -8.83
CA THR A 85 4.54 -19.30 -8.18
C THR A 85 5.64 -18.65 -9.00
N GLU A 86 5.70 -18.90 -10.31
CA GLU A 86 6.70 -18.29 -11.19
C GLU A 86 6.49 -16.78 -11.30
N VAL A 87 5.25 -16.33 -11.40
CA VAL A 87 4.93 -14.89 -11.43
C VAL A 87 5.26 -14.24 -10.09
N MET A 88 4.95 -14.89 -8.96
CA MET A 88 5.30 -14.35 -7.65
C MET A 88 6.81 -14.21 -7.47
N ALA A 89 7.59 -15.20 -7.91
CA ALA A 89 9.05 -15.13 -7.86
C ALA A 89 9.62 -14.05 -8.79
N LYS A 90 9.11 -13.97 -10.03
CA LYS A 90 9.59 -13.03 -11.05
C LYS A 90 9.35 -11.56 -10.69
N TYR A 91 8.24 -11.26 -10.02
CA TYR A 91 7.80 -9.89 -9.74
C TYR A 91 7.84 -9.52 -8.23
N ASP A 92 8.53 -10.31 -7.39
CA ASP A 92 8.56 -10.17 -5.91
C ASP A 92 7.16 -9.96 -5.31
N VAL A 93 6.18 -10.72 -5.81
CA VAL A 93 4.81 -10.63 -5.31
C VAL A 93 4.69 -11.44 -4.04
N ALA A 94 4.53 -10.75 -2.91
CA ALA A 94 4.57 -11.37 -1.59
C ALA A 94 3.35 -12.26 -1.28
N SER A 95 2.28 -12.21 -2.09
CA SER A 95 1.06 -12.99 -1.83
C SER A 95 0.23 -13.26 -3.08
N VAL A 96 -0.48 -14.40 -3.08
CA VAL A 96 -1.34 -14.85 -4.19
C VAL A 96 -2.58 -13.95 -4.38
N ALA A 97 -3.13 -13.41 -3.28
CA ALA A 97 -4.37 -12.63 -3.30
C ALA A 97 -4.33 -11.38 -4.22
N PRO A 98 -3.31 -10.50 -4.15
CA PRO A 98 -3.19 -9.37 -5.06
C PRO A 98 -2.97 -9.83 -6.51
N LEU A 99 -2.17 -10.87 -6.75
CA LEU A 99 -1.96 -11.40 -8.11
C LEU A 99 -3.26 -11.88 -8.76
N ARG A 100 -4.06 -12.69 -8.05
CA ARG A 100 -5.37 -13.15 -8.55
C ARG A 100 -6.32 -11.99 -8.85
N ARG A 101 -6.26 -10.91 -8.05
CA ARG A 101 -7.04 -9.70 -8.30
C ARG A 101 -6.60 -9.02 -9.60
N TRP A 102 -5.30 -8.86 -9.83
CA TRP A 102 -4.78 -8.24 -11.05
C TRP A 102 -5.15 -9.06 -12.30
N CYS A 103 -5.06 -10.38 -12.24
CA CYS A 103 -5.47 -11.25 -13.35
C CYS A 103 -6.95 -11.09 -13.71
N ARG A 104 -7.83 -10.92 -12.70
CA ARG A 104 -9.25 -10.65 -12.94
C ARG A 104 -9.48 -9.28 -13.56
N GLU A 105 -8.81 -8.25 -13.04
CA GLU A 105 -8.91 -6.88 -13.58
C GLU A 105 -8.37 -6.83 -15.02
N TYR A 106 -7.25 -7.51 -15.32
CA TYR A 106 -6.69 -7.62 -16.66
C TYR A 106 -7.64 -8.28 -17.65
N ARG A 107 -8.24 -9.43 -17.29
CA ARG A 107 -9.25 -10.09 -18.15
C ARG A 107 -10.48 -9.23 -18.38
N ALA A 108 -10.93 -8.48 -17.37
CA ALA A 108 -12.09 -7.61 -17.49
C ALA A 108 -11.85 -6.39 -18.41
N VAL A 109 -10.60 -5.96 -18.56
CA VAL A 109 -10.24 -4.84 -19.45
C VAL A 109 -9.90 -5.33 -20.86
N VAL A 110 -9.15 -6.43 -20.98
CA VAL A 110 -8.60 -6.90 -22.27
C VAL A 110 -9.57 -7.77 -23.04
N TRP A 111 -10.35 -8.63 -22.37
CA TRP A 111 -11.24 -9.57 -23.05
C TRP A 111 -12.42 -8.91 -23.78
N PRO A 112 -13.11 -7.88 -23.22
CA PRO A 112 -14.18 -7.18 -23.94
C PRO A 112 -13.69 -6.39 -25.17
N SER A 113 -12.41 -6.00 -25.19
CA SER A 113 -11.81 -5.23 -26.29
C SER A 113 -11.29 -6.09 -27.45
N MET A 114 -11.14 -7.40 -27.27
CA MET A 114 -10.71 -8.33 -28.32
C MET A 114 -11.88 -9.04 -29.03
N THR A 115 -13.10 -8.95 -28.49
CA THR A 115 -14.32 -9.56 -29.04
C THR A 115 -15.28 -8.57 -29.70
N ALA A 116 -14.91 -7.29 -29.79
CA ALA A 116 -15.65 -6.23 -30.49
C ALA A 116 -14.92 -5.84 -31.77
#